data_AF-A0A953NZ65-F1
#
_entry.id   AF-A0A953NZ65-F1
#
_cell.length_a   1.000
_cell.length_b   1.000
_cell.length_c   1.000
_cell.angle_alpha   90.00
_cell.angle_beta   90.00
_cell.angle_gamma   90.00
#
_symmetry.space_group_name_H-M   'P 1'
#
loop_
_entity.id
_entity.type
_entity.pdbx_description
1 polymer ?
#
loop_
_entity_poly.entity_id
_entity_poly.type
_entity_poly.pdbx_seq_one_letter_code
_entity_poly.pdbx_strand_id
1 'polypeptide(L)'
;MDDPQLESVYSAEEAEAAPVKTPVERFREEWAAQSAPVNFLRQCSFVRHSPTLLPYAEPARIKGWAQPLMFALQGLVLTAFLLSAVSWLITRDRSRQADDIVALHADVAAESKRLAGLIEAARVGLERANRSRKTEGLTVGTSGPTLSKEQAVQEYNALIEGTQKEEAQYKYRKAVEEKTLHASGDAWALFNSATPVMLVLALVFSAQFIRRGIQGAYGRFRLTRQADDFYLYYAVAAGLWIVLALVALLLLLLSAHAYGLAPVFDGGGFLIKVLLWLAAFGLLMYNFFLVSMSLYKAMLIPSPAAEEILENRIFLSINMSFWMVFAVLETGLAVLCYAVYLLQKSI
;
A
#
# COMPACT_ATOMS: atom_id res chain seq x y z
N MET A 1 -21.48 59.04 -62.50
CA MET A 1 -21.05 59.23 -61.11
C MET A 1 -22.27 58.90 -60.28
N ASP A 2 -22.45 57.60 -60.06
CA ASP A 2 -23.50 57.07 -59.19
C ASP A 2 -22.86 56.89 -57.83
N ASP A 3 -23.45 57.49 -56.81
CA ASP A 3 -22.96 57.49 -55.44
C ASP A 3 -23.82 56.52 -54.62
N PRO A 4 -23.37 55.29 -54.32
CA PRO A 4 -24.10 54.34 -53.52
C PRO A 4 -23.59 54.43 -52.08
N GLN A 5 -24.05 55.42 -51.33
CA GLN A 5 -23.68 55.57 -49.90
C GLN A 5 -24.86 55.95 -49.01
N LEU A 6 -26.01 55.30 -49.16
CA LEU A 6 -27.14 55.51 -48.23
C LEU A 6 -27.90 54.24 -47.81
N GLU A 7 -27.38 53.04 -48.08
CA GLU A 7 -28.01 51.77 -47.65
C GLU A 7 -27.18 50.90 -46.70
N SER A 8 -26.01 51.33 -46.23
CA SER A 8 -25.16 50.47 -45.38
C SER A 8 -25.11 50.83 -43.89
N VAL A 9 -25.92 51.79 -43.41
CA VAL A 9 -25.86 52.23 -42.00
C VAL A 9 -26.90 51.52 -41.11
N TYR A 10 -27.91 50.86 -41.68
CA TYR A 10 -28.95 50.18 -40.88
C TYR A 10 -28.76 48.67 -40.68
N SER A 11 -27.67 48.05 -41.16
CA SER A 11 -27.43 46.61 -41.01
C SER A 11 -26.35 46.24 -39.98
N ALA A 12 -25.78 47.22 -39.26
CA ALA A 12 -24.72 46.98 -38.28
C ALA A 12 -25.16 47.08 -36.81
N GLU A 13 -26.38 47.55 -36.52
CA GLU A 13 -26.93 47.61 -35.15
C GLU A 13 -27.75 46.37 -34.74
N GLU A 14 -27.97 45.44 -35.67
CA GLU A 14 -28.53 44.10 -35.39
C GLU A 14 -27.47 42.99 -35.39
N ALA A 15 -26.22 43.33 -35.07
CA ALA A 15 -25.31 42.32 -34.52
C ALA A 15 -25.78 42.01 -33.09
N GLU A 16 -26.81 41.15 -33.01
CA GLU A 16 -27.38 40.59 -31.79
C GLU A 16 -26.30 40.43 -30.72
N ALA A 17 -26.43 41.20 -29.62
CA ALA A 17 -25.69 40.94 -28.41
C ALA A 17 -26.03 39.52 -27.96
N ALA A 18 -25.22 38.55 -28.37
CA ALA A 18 -25.39 37.15 -27.98
C ALA A 18 -25.60 37.13 -26.46
N PRO A 19 -26.69 36.54 -25.95
CA PRO A 19 -27.02 36.63 -24.55
C PRO A 19 -25.83 36.12 -23.74
N VAL A 20 -25.31 36.97 -22.83
CA VAL A 20 -24.18 36.62 -21.97
C VAL A 20 -24.61 35.43 -21.12
N LYS A 21 -24.21 34.22 -21.54
CA LYS A 21 -24.61 32.98 -20.89
C LYS A 21 -24.19 33.00 -19.43
N THR A 22 -25.11 32.58 -18.56
CA THR A 22 -24.83 32.45 -17.13
C THR A 22 -23.75 31.37 -16.91
N PRO A 23 -22.97 31.43 -15.82
CA PRO A 23 -21.97 30.39 -15.52
C PRO A 23 -22.56 28.98 -15.44
N VAL A 24 -23.84 28.86 -15.03
CA VAL A 24 -24.57 27.60 -14.97
C VAL A 24 -24.90 27.07 -16.37
N GLU A 25 -25.30 27.94 -17.29
CA GLU A 25 -25.52 27.57 -18.70
C GLU A 25 -24.22 27.15 -19.37
N ARG A 26 -23.13 27.91 -19.16
CA ARG A 26 -21.80 27.52 -19.66
C ARG A 26 -21.37 26.16 -19.12
N PHE A 27 -21.58 25.89 -17.83
CA PHE A 27 -21.29 24.58 -17.24
C PHE A 27 -22.11 23.47 -17.91
N ARG A 28 -23.41 23.69 -18.19
CA ARG A 28 -24.27 22.71 -18.89
C ARG A 28 -23.82 22.44 -20.31
N GLU A 29 -23.47 23.49 -21.05
CA GLU A 29 -23.00 23.38 -22.42
C GLU A 29 -21.65 22.67 -22.50
N GLU A 30 -20.68 23.07 -21.67
CA GLU A 30 -19.38 22.42 -21.63
C GLU A 30 -19.51 20.97 -21.17
N TRP A 31 -20.35 20.68 -20.18
CA TRP A 31 -20.62 19.30 -19.80
C TRP A 31 -21.20 18.53 -21.00
N ALA A 32 -22.24 19.05 -21.66
CA ALA A 32 -22.87 18.43 -22.82
C ALA A 32 -21.88 18.16 -23.96
N ALA A 33 -20.93 19.08 -24.17
CA ALA A 33 -19.88 18.98 -25.18
C ALA A 33 -18.80 17.94 -24.86
N GLN A 34 -18.61 17.56 -23.59
CA GLN A 34 -17.62 16.53 -23.22
C GLN A 34 -18.05 15.15 -23.74
N SER A 35 -17.28 14.63 -24.70
CA SER A 35 -17.40 13.25 -25.18
C SER A 35 -16.47 12.33 -24.37
N ALA A 36 -17.03 11.47 -23.52
CA ALA A 36 -16.28 10.39 -22.87
C ALA A 36 -17.20 9.17 -22.67
N PRO A 37 -16.66 7.95 -22.73
CA PRO A 37 -17.47 6.72 -22.73
C PRO A 37 -18.16 6.46 -21.38
N VAL A 38 -17.64 7.01 -20.28
CA VAL A 38 -18.19 6.84 -18.94
C VAL A 38 -18.21 8.19 -18.23
N ASN A 39 -19.27 8.46 -17.44
CA ASN A 39 -19.45 9.71 -16.70
C ASN A 39 -18.27 10.07 -15.79
N PHE A 40 -17.59 9.07 -15.20
CA PHE A 40 -16.39 9.29 -14.40
C PHE A 40 -15.27 9.96 -15.21
N LEU A 41 -14.94 9.42 -16.39
CA LEU A 41 -13.91 10.00 -17.26
C LEU A 41 -14.32 11.35 -17.82
N ARG A 42 -15.61 11.52 -18.11
CA ARG A 42 -16.19 12.82 -18.51
C ARG A 42 -15.97 13.88 -17.43
N GLN A 43 -16.23 13.53 -16.17
CA GLN A 43 -16.04 14.40 -15.02
C GLN A 43 -14.57 14.67 -14.73
N CYS A 44 -13.68 13.67 -14.83
CA CYS A 44 -12.24 13.88 -14.78
C CYS A 44 -11.78 14.91 -15.82
N SER A 45 -12.22 14.75 -17.08
CA SER A 45 -11.89 15.69 -18.16
C SER A 45 -12.41 17.10 -17.83
N PHE A 46 -13.69 17.22 -17.48
CA PHE A 46 -14.32 18.51 -17.17
C PHE A 46 -13.59 19.25 -16.05
N VAL A 47 -13.32 18.59 -14.93
CA VAL A 47 -12.67 19.21 -13.75
C VAL A 47 -11.29 19.77 -14.10
N ARG A 48 -10.53 19.07 -14.97
CA ARG A 48 -9.19 19.53 -15.39
C ARG A 48 -9.24 20.75 -16.31
N HIS A 49 -10.18 20.80 -17.24
CA HIS A 49 -10.23 21.83 -18.29
C HIS A 49 -10.99 23.08 -17.85
N SER A 50 -11.96 22.94 -16.96
CA SER A 50 -12.91 24.02 -16.63
C SER A 50 -12.97 24.32 -15.12
N PRO A 51 -11.84 24.69 -14.49
CA PRO A 51 -11.75 24.83 -13.04
C PRO A 51 -12.62 25.94 -12.46
N THR A 52 -12.83 27.03 -13.21
CA THR A 52 -13.62 28.19 -12.79
C THR A 52 -15.13 27.93 -12.83
N LEU A 53 -15.58 26.89 -13.54
CA LEU A 53 -16.99 26.51 -13.62
C LEU A 53 -17.39 25.48 -12.56
N LEU A 54 -16.42 24.86 -11.89
CA LEU A 54 -16.65 23.84 -10.86
C LEU A 54 -17.60 24.28 -9.72
N PRO A 55 -17.55 25.53 -9.22
CA PRO A 55 -18.50 26.00 -8.19
C PRO A 55 -19.97 25.96 -8.62
N TYR A 56 -20.24 25.90 -9.93
CA TYR A 56 -21.60 25.90 -10.50
C TYR A 56 -22.14 24.50 -10.77
N ALA A 57 -21.39 23.45 -10.46
CA ALA A 57 -21.80 22.06 -10.71
C ALA A 57 -23.05 21.65 -9.92
N GLU A 58 -23.11 21.98 -8.63
CA GLU A 58 -24.27 21.69 -7.79
C GLU A 58 -25.53 22.49 -8.22
N PRO A 59 -25.45 23.82 -8.45
CA PRO A 59 -26.57 24.58 -9.03
C PRO A 59 -27.04 24.05 -10.38
N ALA A 60 -26.13 23.56 -11.22
CA ALA A 60 -26.48 23.07 -12.56
C ALA A 60 -27.29 21.76 -12.55
N ARG A 61 -27.17 20.95 -11.48
CA ARG A 61 -27.87 19.67 -11.25
C ARG A 61 -27.82 18.71 -12.45
N ILE A 62 -26.65 18.53 -13.05
CA ILE A 62 -26.53 17.72 -14.25
C ILE A 62 -26.58 16.22 -13.94
N LYS A 63 -27.38 15.49 -14.72
CA LYS A 63 -27.44 14.02 -14.65
C LYS A 63 -26.06 13.40 -14.95
N GLY A 64 -25.63 12.50 -14.07
CA GLY A 64 -24.36 11.81 -14.19
C GLY A 64 -23.17 12.52 -13.54
N TRP A 65 -23.37 13.70 -12.95
CA TRP A 65 -22.36 14.35 -12.13
C TRP A 65 -22.26 13.69 -10.75
N ALA A 66 -21.11 13.11 -10.42
CA ALA A 66 -20.89 12.50 -9.12
C ALA A 66 -20.57 13.55 -8.06
N GLN A 67 -21.09 13.35 -6.84
CA GLN A 67 -20.68 14.12 -5.67
C GLN A 67 -19.18 13.93 -5.39
N PRO A 68 -18.49 14.91 -4.79
CA PRO A 68 -17.03 14.90 -4.63
C PRO A 68 -16.50 13.64 -3.94
N LEU A 69 -17.13 13.24 -2.83
CA LEU A 69 -16.74 12.04 -2.09
C LEU A 69 -16.91 10.77 -2.93
N MET A 70 -18.06 10.59 -3.58
CA MET A 70 -18.30 9.41 -4.43
C MET A 70 -17.32 9.35 -5.59
N PHE A 71 -17.00 10.49 -6.18
CA PHE A 71 -16.00 10.60 -7.24
C PHE A 71 -14.60 10.19 -6.75
N ALA A 72 -14.21 10.60 -5.54
CA ALA A 72 -12.94 10.21 -4.92
C ALA A 72 -12.87 8.73 -4.55
N LEU A 73 -13.95 8.17 -4.00
CA LEU A 73 -14.02 6.75 -3.68
C LEU A 73 -13.91 5.88 -4.95
N GLN A 74 -14.59 6.26 -6.03
CA GLN A 74 -14.54 5.55 -7.31
C GLN A 74 -13.16 5.63 -7.97
N GLY A 75 -12.56 6.83 -8.00
CA GLY A 75 -11.30 7.05 -8.71
C GLY A 75 -10.08 6.52 -7.98
N LEU A 76 -10.02 6.72 -6.65
CA LEU A 76 -8.81 6.44 -5.88
C LEU A 76 -8.96 5.18 -5.03
N VAL A 77 -10.00 5.10 -4.17
CA VAL A 77 -10.09 4.02 -3.17
C VAL A 77 -10.32 2.67 -3.82
N LEU A 78 -11.26 2.59 -4.76
CA LEU A 78 -11.58 1.34 -5.45
C LEU A 78 -10.37 0.78 -6.20
N THR A 79 -9.63 1.63 -6.92
CA THR A 79 -8.47 1.21 -7.70
C THR A 79 -7.32 0.76 -6.80
N ALA A 80 -7.02 1.53 -5.74
CA ALA A 80 -6.01 1.16 -4.76
C ALA A 80 -6.37 -0.14 -4.04
N PHE A 81 -7.63 -0.33 -3.65
CA PHE A 81 -8.11 -1.55 -3.02
C PHE A 81 -7.92 -2.77 -3.92
N LEU A 82 -8.29 -2.68 -5.19
CA LEU A 82 -8.14 -3.79 -6.13
C LEU A 82 -6.66 -4.17 -6.35
N LEU A 83 -5.78 -3.17 -6.56
CA LEU A 83 -4.34 -3.41 -6.69
C LEU A 83 -3.74 -4.02 -5.42
N SER A 84 -4.17 -3.54 -4.27
CA SER A 84 -3.73 -4.02 -2.95
C SER A 84 -4.19 -5.45 -2.68
N ALA A 85 -5.43 -5.79 -3.02
CA ALA A 85 -5.97 -7.15 -2.89
C ALA A 85 -5.21 -8.14 -3.79
N VAL A 86 -4.91 -7.75 -5.03
CA VAL A 86 -4.08 -8.57 -5.95
C VAL A 86 -2.66 -8.72 -5.39
N SER A 87 -2.06 -7.66 -4.87
CA SER A 87 -0.73 -7.73 -4.25
C SER A 87 -0.71 -8.64 -3.02
N TRP A 88 -1.74 -8.58 -2.19
CA TRP A 88 -1.89 -9.47 -1.03
C TRP A 88 -1.95 -10.94 -1.43
N LEU A 89 -2.74 -11.27 -2.46
CA LEU A 89 -2.82 -12.64 -2.98
C LEU A 89 -1.47 -13.16 -3.51
N ILE A 90 -0.65 -12.29 -4.10
CA ILE A 90 0.68 -12.66 -4.59
C ILE A 90 1.68 -12.81 -3.43
N THR A 91 1.61 -11.92 -2.44
CA THR A 91 2.62 -11.79 -1.38
C THR A 91 2.45 -12.79 -0.25
N ARG A 92 1.22 -13.23 0.02
CA ARG A 92 0.94 -14.23 1.05
C ARG A 92 1.76 -15.51 0.87
N ASP A 93 1.89 -15.96 -0.39
CA ASP A 93 2.47 -17.27 -0.69
C ASP A 93 3.92 -17.22 -1.23
N ARG A 94 4.49 -16.02 -1.44
CA ARG A 94 5.81 -15.83 -2.09
C ARG A 94 6.73 -14.87 -1.32
N SER A 95 6.52 -14.74 -0.02
CA SER A 95 7.31 -13.84 0.82
C SER A 95 8.66 -14.45 1.23
N ARG A 96 9.56 -13.63 1.78
CA ARG A 96 10.82 -14.09 2.38
C ARG A 96 10.61 -15.16 3.44
N GLN A 97 9.48 -15.10 4.15
CA GLN A 97 9.09 -16.10 5.14
C GLN A 97 8.83 -17.47 4.50
N ALA A 98 8.36 -17.52 3.24
CA ALA A 98 8.22 -18.79 2.52
C ALA A 98 9.58 -19.45 2.26
N ASP A 99 10.61 -18.65 1.90
CA ASP A 99 11.98 -19.16 1.75
C ASP A 99 12.55 -19.66 3.09
N ASP A 100 12.30 -18.93 4.19
CA ASP A 100 12.71 -19.34 5.54
C ASP A 100 12.02 -20.64 5.98
N ILE A 101 10.75 -20.84 5.64
CA ILE A 101 10.02 -22.10 5.91
C ILE A 101 10.61 -23.26 5.11
N VAL A 102 10.97 -23.05 3.83
CA VAL A 102 11.63 -24.09 3.02
C VAL A 102 12.98 -24.46 3.62
N ALA A 103 13.77 -23.48 4.07
CA ALA A 103 15.04 -23.73 4.76
C ALA A 103 14.83 -24.51 6.07
N LEU A 104 13.78 -24.18 6.83
CA LEU A 104 13.40 -24.88 8.05
C LEU A 104 13.06 -26.35 7.79
N HIS A 105 12.30 -26.65 6.73
CA HIS A 105 11.97 -28.02 6.34
C HIS A 105 13.22 -28.82 5.94
N ALA A 106 14.16 -28.19 5.24
CA ALA A 106 15.43 -28.82 4.89
C ALA A 106 16.28 -29.14 6.13
N ASP A 107 16.33 -28.23 7.11
CA ASP A 107 17.01 -28.40 8.39
C ASP A 107 16.38 -29.55 9.21
N VAL A 108 15.05 -29.60 9.28
CA VAL A 108 14.32 -30.71 9.94
C VAL A 108 14.62 -32.05 9.29
N ALA A 109 14.68 -32.12 7.96
CA ALA A 109 14.98 -33.35 7.24
C ALA A 109 16.42 -33.82 7.49
N ALA A 110 17.39 -32.90 7.49
CA ALA A 110 18.79 -33.20 7.76
C ALA A 110 18.98 -33.73 9.18
N GLU A 111 18.39 -33.07 10.18
CA GLU A 111 18.53 -33.43 11.58
C GLU A 111 17.79 -34.75 11.91
N SER A 112 16.59 -34.95 11.37
CA SER A 112 15.86 -36.21 11.52
C SER A 112 16.67 -37.39 10.96
N LYS A 113 17.37 -37.19 9.84
CA LYS A 113 18.26 -38.20 9.26
C LYS A 113 19.47 -38.48 10.16
N ARG A 114 20.05 -37.46 10.80
CA ARG A 114 21.14 -37.61 11.78
C ARG A 114 20.70 -38.46 12.97
N LEU A 115 19.56 -38.11 13.57
CA LEU A 115 19.02 -38.80 14.75
C LEU A 115 18.59 -40.24 14.42
N ALA A 116 17.98 -40.48 13.25
CA ALA A 116 17.67 -41.82 12.78
C ALA A 116 18.93 -42.69 12.63
N GLY A 117 20.04 -42.10 12.14
CA GLY A 117 21.34 -42.78 12.07
C GLY A 117 21.90 -43.16 13.44
N LEU A 118 21.72 -42.31 14.45
CA LEU A 118 22.12 -42.61 15.84
C LEU A 118 21.28 -43.75 16.44
N ILE A 119 19.97 -43.74 16.22
CA ILE A 119 19.07 -44.80 16.68
C ILE A 119 19.46 -46.14 16.04
N GLU A 120 19.72 -46.15 14.73
CA GLU A 120 20.10 -47.37 14.02
C GLU A 120 21.46 -47.90 14.51
N ALA A 121 22.45 -47.03 14.69
CA ALA A 121 23.74 -47.41 15.28
C ALA A 121 23.59 -47.98 16.70
N ALA A 122 22.72 -47.38 17.52
CA ALA A 122 22.42 -47.85 18.87
C ALA A 122 21.71 -49.20 18.86
N ARG A 123 20.78 -49.45 17.92
CA ARG A 123 20.11 -50.76 17.75
C ARG A 123 21.09 -51.86 17.34
N VAL A 124 21.99 -51.58 16.41
CA VAL A 124 23.05 -52.52 16.03
C VAL A 124 23.96 -52.83 17.23
N GLY A 125 24.28 -51.81 18.05
CA GLY A 125 25.03 -51.97 19.30
C GLY A 125 24.29 -52.84 20.33
N LEU A 126 23.00 -52.59 20.54
CA LEU A 126 22.10 -53.36 21.39
C LEU A 126 22.05 -54.83 20.97
N GLU A 127 21.88 -55.11 19.67
CA GLU A 127 21.89 -56.48 19.14
C GLU A 127 23.22 -57.19 19.38
N ARG A 128 24.35 -56.50 19.19
CA ARG A 128 25.68 -57.04 19.46
C ARG A 128 25.89 -57.33 20.95
N ALA A 129 25.48 -56.43 21.84
CA ALA A 129 25.54 -56.62 23.28
C ALA A 129 24.68 -57.83 23.73
N ASN A 130 23.46 -57.95 23.19
CA ASN A 130 22.56 -59.07 23.47
C ASN A 130 23.12 -60.42 23.02
N ARG A 131 23.71 -60.49 21.82
CA ARG A 131 24.32 -61.71 21.26
C ARG A 131 25.69 -62.03 21.84
N SER A 132 26.34 -61.09 22.55
CA SER A 132 27.65 -61.32 23.16
C SER A 132 27.60 -62.41 24.24
N ARG A 133 28.60 -63.29 24.21
CA ARG A 133 28.87 -64.29 25.26
C ARG A 133 29.64 -63.69 26.45
N LYS A 134 30.18 -62.48 26.33
CA LYS A 134 30.88 -61.79 27.41
C LYS A 134 29.88 -61.10 28.33
N THR A 135 30.03 -61.31 29.64
CA THR A 135 29.23 -60.68 30.69
C THR A 135 29.73 -59.28 31.06
N GLU A 136 30.99 -58.95 30.77
CA GLU A 136 31.67 -57.70 31.09
C GLU A 136 32.58 -57.24 29.94
N GLY A 137 33.05 -55.98 29.98
CA GLY A 137 33.97 -55.45 28.97
C GLY A 137 33.30 -54.78 27.77
N LEU A 138 32.01 -54.43 27.87
CA LEU A 138 31.26 -53.78 26.80
C LEU A 138 31.36 -52.26 26.90
N THR A 139 31.32 -51.55 25.77
CA THR A 139 31.40 -50.09 25.72
C THR A 139 30.27 -49.53 24.87
N VAL A 140 29.61 -48.47 25.34
CA VAL A 140 28.51 -47.78 24.66
C VAL A 140 28.96 -46.36 24.33
N GLY A 141 29.13 -46.03 23.04
CA GLY A 141 29.57 -44.70 22.62
C GLY A 141 30.93 -44.32 23.20
N THR A 142 30.98 -43.26 24.01
CA THR A 142 32.18 -42.79 24.73
C THR A 142 32.19 -43.15 26.22
N SER A 143 31.37 -44.12 26.66
CA SER A 143 31.35 -44.59 28.05
C SER A 143 32.77 -44.98 28.50
N GLY A 144 33.39 -44.15 29.36
CA GLY A 144 34.77 -44.31 29.79
C GLY A 144 35.09 -45.69 30.41
N PRO A 145 34.30 -46.17 31.38
CA PRO A 145 34.50 -47.51 31.94
C PRO A 145 33.81 -48.60 31.11
N THR A 146 34.38 -49.81 31.16
CA THR A 146 33.75 -51.02 30.62
C THR A 146 32.52 -51.42 31.44
N LEU A 147 31.41 -51.68 30.77
CA LEU A 147 30.11 -51.97 31.34
C LEU A 147 29.84 -53.49 31.38
N SER A 148 29.01 -53.90 32.33
CA SER A 148 28.39 -55.23 32.30
C SER A 148 27.37 -55.34 31.16
N LYS A 149 27.01 -56.56 30.77
CA LYS A 149 26.02 -56.80 29.71
C LYS A 149 24.67 -56.13 30.00
N GLU A 150 24.20 -56.21 31.24
CA GLU A 150 22.94 -55.59 31.65
C GLU A 150 23.03 -54.06 31.63
N GLN A 151 24.15 -53.50 32.08
CA GLN A 151 24.40 -52.05 32.04
C GLN A 151 24.49 -51.53 30.60
N ALA A 152 25.18 -52.24 29.70
CA ALA A 152 25.29 -51.87 28.30
C ALA A 152 23.93 -51.90 27.59
N VAL A 153 23.08 -52.90 27.87
CA VAL A 153 21.72 -52.98 27.32
C VAL A 153 20.83 -51.85 27.84
N GLN A 154 20.92 -51.54 29.13
CA GLN A 154 20.20 -50.39 29.72
C GLN A 154 20.66 -49.06 29.11
N GLU A 155 21.96 -48.85 28.94
CA GLU A 155 22.49 -47.63 28.32
C GLU A 155 22.09 -47.49 26.84
N TYR A 156 22.12 -48.57 26.04
CA TYR A 156 21.64 -48.52 24.66
C TYR A 156 20.14 -48.22 24.57
N ASN A 157 19.31 -48.80 25.43
CA ASN A 157 17.88 -48.48 25.49
C ASN A 157 17.64 -47.03 25.90
N ALA A 158 18.37 -46.54 26.92
CA ALA A 158 18.30 -45.14 27.35
C ALA A 158 18.76 -44.17 26.24
N LEU A 159 19.77 -44.54 25.45
CA LEU A 159 20.23 -43.76 24.30
C LEU A 159 19.17 -43.71 23.20
N ILE A 160 18.54 -44.84 22.87
CA ILE A 160 17.45 -44.89 21.88
C ILE A 160 16.28 -44.02 22.34
N GLU A 161 15.83 -44.18 23.57
CA GLU A 161 14.71 -43.41 24.14
C GLU A 161 15.04 -41.92 24.22
N GLY A 162 16.25 -41.57 24.66
CA GLY A 162 16.75 -40.20 24.71
C GLY A 162 16.80 -39.54 23.33
N THR A 163 17.28 -40.27 22.31
CA THR A 163 17.36 -39.77 20.93
C THR A 163 15.96 -39.61 20.30
N GLN A 164 15.03 -40.52 20.58
CA GLN A 164 13.63 -40.40 20.14
C GLN A 164 12.93 -39.20 20.78
N LYS A 165 13.18 -38.96 22.08
CA LYS A 165 12.67 -37.79 22.79
C LYS A 165 13.29 -36.50 22.24
N GLU A 166 14.59 -36.50 21.94
CA GLU A 166 15.27 -35.37 21.31
C GLU A 166 14.69 -35.07 19.92
N GLU A 167 14.45 -36.09 19.09
CA GLU A 167 13.80 -35.94 17.78
C GLU A 167 12.40 -35.33 17.91
N ALA A 168 11.58 -35.84 18.84
CA ALA A 168 10.24 -35.32 19.09
C ALA A 168 10.27 -33.86 19.58
N GLN A 169 11.18 -33.52 20.49
CA GLN A 169 11.38 -32.15 20.97
C GLN A 169 11.91 -31.22 19.87
N TYR A 170 12.78 -31.72 18.99
CA TYR A 170 13.31 -30.96 17.87
C TYR A 170 12.20 -30.63 16.86
N LYS A 171 11.44 -31.65 16.43
CA LYS A 171 10.29 -31.47 15.53
C LYS A 171 9.23 -30.55 16.13
N TYR A 172 8.94 -30.68 17.42
CA TYR A 172 8.01 -29.77 18.09
C TYR A 172 8.49 -28.32 18.07
N ARG A 173 9.76 -28.06 18.42
CA ARG A 173 10.34 -26.70 18.38
C ARG A 173 10.29 -26.11 16.98
N LYS A 174 10.62 -26.91 15.96
CA LYS A 174 10.59 -26.47 14.57
C LYS A 174 9.17 -26.24 14.05
N ALA A 175 8.19 -27.05 14.45
CA ALA A 175 6.78 -26.79 14.11
C ALA A 175 6.25 -25.49 14.73
N VAL A 176 6.68 -25.14 15.96
CA VAL A 176 6.37 -23.84 16.57
C VAL A 176 7.04 -22.70 15.81
N GLU A 177 8.30 -22.87 15.40
CA GLU A 177 9.05 -21.90 14.59
C GLU A 177 8.35 -21.64 13.24
N GLU A 178 7.97 -22.70 12.52
CA GLU A 178 7.21 -22.62 11.26
C GLU A 178 5.90 -21.84 11.43
N LYS A 179 5.13 -22.15 12.48
CA LYS A 179 3.89 -21.44 12.79
C LYS A 179 4.13 -19.95 13.05
N THR A 180 5.21 -19.60 13.75
CA THR A 180 5.55 -18.19 13.97
C THR A 180 5.99 -17.48 12.69
N LEU A 181 6.68 -18.18 11.78
CA LEU A 181 7.06 -17.64 10.48
C LEU A 181 5.82 -17.35 9.62
N HIS A 182 4.88 -18.29 9.53
CA HIS A 182 3.61 -18.08 8.84
C HIS A 182 2.81 -16.90 9.40
N ALA A 183 2.62 -16.85 10.72
CA ALA A 183 1.88 -15.75 11.36
C ALA A 183 2.54 -14.39 11.11
N SER A 184 3.87 -14.34 11.14
CA SER A 184 4.60 -13.09 10.86
C SER A 184 4.52 -12.71 9.38
N GLY A 185 4.63 -13.68 8.47
CA GLY A 185 4.57 -13.47 7.02
C GLY A 185 3.21 -12.94 6.58
N ASP A 186 2.13 -13.56 7.05
CA ASP A 186 0.75 -13.12 6.78
C ASP A 186 0.50 -11.68 7.27
N ALA A 187 0.92 -11.37 8.49
CA ALA A 187 0.75 -10.04 9.07
C ALA A 187 1.53 -8.96 8.30
N TRP A 188 2.77 -9.27 7.89
CA TRP A 188 3.59 -8.36 7.08
C TRP A 188 3.05 -8.19 5.66
N ALA A 189 2.61 -9.28 5.01
CA ALA A 189 2.00 -9.22 3.69
C ALA A 189 0.72 -8.38 3.71
N LEU A 190 -0.10 -8.53 4.77
CA LEU A 190 -1.29 -7.71 4.97
C LEU A 190 -0.92 -6.22 5.16
N PHE A 191 0.04 -5.93 6.02
CA PHE A 191 0.50 -4.56 6.27
C PHE A 191 0.97 -3.88 4.98
N ASN A 192 1.93 -4.50 4.29
CA ASN A 192 2.51 -3.99 3.04
C ASN A 192 1.48 -3.78 1.93
N SER A 193 0.50 -4.70 1.83
CA SER A 193 -0.57 -4.59 0.85
C SER A 193 -1.60 -3.53 1.23
N ALA A 194 -1.83 -3.26 2.51
CA ALA A 194 -2.83 -2.30 2.97
C ALA A 194 -2.31 -0.85 3.05
N THR A 195 -0.99 -0.63 3.20
CA THR A 195 -0.38 0.72 3.23
C THR A 195 -0.81 1.60 2.04
N PRO A 196 -0.84 1.14 0.77
CA PRO A 196 -1.32 1.96 -0.35
C PRO A 196 -2.81 2.32 -0.26
N VAL A 197 -3.63 1.46 0.36
CA VAL A 197 -5.02 1.79 0.67
C VAL A 197 -5.09 2.88 1.73
N MET A 198 -4.27 2.80 2.79
CA MET A 198 -4.17 3.84 3.81
C MET A 198 -3.72 5.18 3.21
N LEU A 199 -2.79 5.16 2.26
CA LEU A 199 -2.36 6.35 1.53
C LEU A 199 -3.55 7.01 0.82
N VAL A 200 -4.35 6.24 0.11
CA VAL A 200 -5.48 6.78 -0.65
C VAL A 200 -6.62 7.23 0.27
N LEU A 201 -6.90 6.47 1.33
CA LEU A 201 -7.85 6.89 2.37
C LEU A 201 -7.39 8.19 3.03
N ALA A 202 -6.08 8.36 3.25
CA ALA A 202 -5.52 9.61 3.80
C ALA A 202 -5.74 10.78 2.85
N LEU A 203 -5.58 10.61 1.53
CA LEU A 203 -5.95 11.64 0.56
C LEU A 203 -7.42 12.04 0.74
N VAL A 204 -8.36 11.09 0.78
CA VAL A 204 -9.79 11.39 0.91
C VAL A 204 -10.13 12.07 2.25
N PHE A 205 -9.67 11.50 3.37
CA PHE A 205 -10.01 12.00 4.70
C PHE A 205 -9.28 13.31 5.06
N SER A 206 -8.16 13.62 4.40
CA SER A 206 -7.47 14.90 4.58
C SER A 206 -8.30 16.11 4.15
N ALA A 207 -9.31 15.94 3.28
CA ALA A 207 -10.14 17.02 2.74
C ALA A 207 -10.71 17.97 3.81
N GLN A 208 -11.18 17.41 4.94
CA GLN A 208 -11.75 18.18 6.04
C GLN A 208 -10.70 19.06 6.75
N PHE A 209 -9.50 18.55 6.94
CA PHE A 209 -8.38 19.29 7.54
C PHE A 209 -7.85 20.36 6.58
N ILE A 210 -7.79 20.04 5.29
CA ILE A 210 -7.42 20.96 4.21
C ILE A 210 -8.38 22.15 4.20
N ARG A 211 -9.69 21.90 4.25
CA ARG A 211 -10.69 22.97 4.35
C ARG A 211 -10.43 23.89 5.53
N ARG A 212 -10.18 23.34 6.72
CA ARG A 212 -9.89 24.13 7.93
C ARG A 212 -8.63 24.98 7.77
N GLY A 213 -7.55 24.39 7.24
CA GLY A 213 -6.30 25.11 7.00
C GLY A 213 -6.45 26.24 5.98
N ILE A 214 -7.15 25.99 4.87
CA ILE A 214 -7.42 27.00 3.84
C ILE A 214 -8.33 28.11 4.38
N GLN A 215 -9.37 27.78 5.16
CA GLN A 215 -10.24 28.79 5.78
C GLN A 215 -9.48 29.66 6.78
N GLY A 216 -8.56 29.09 7.54
CA GLY A 216 -7.69 29.85 8.46
C GLY A 216 -6.84 30.88 7.71
N ALA A 217 -6.32 30.55 6.53
CA ALA A 217 -5.46 31.44 5.75
C ALA A 217 -6.22 32.40 4.82
N TYR A 218 -7.38 31.98 4.29
CA TYR A 218 -8.09 32.64 3.18
C TYR A 218 -9.58 32.85 3.44
N GLY A 219 -10.04 32.84 4.68
CA GLY A 219 -11.47 32.89 5.05
C GLY A 219 -12.27 34.09 4.49
N ARG A 220 -11.61 35.13 3.98
CA ARG A 220 -12.24 36.24 3.25
C ARG A 220 -12.90 35.83 1.92
N PHE A 221 -12.45 34.73 1.31
CA PHE A 221 -12.99 34.23 0.04
C PHE A 221 -14.14 33.27 0.30
N ARG A 222 -15.33 33.56 -0.24
CA ARG A 222 -16.56 32.78 0.01
C ARG A 222 -16.45 31.31 -0.35
N LEU A 223 -15.72 31.00 -1.43
CA LEU A 223 -15.56 29.64 -1.97
C LEU A 223 -14.67 28.73 -1.10
N THR A 224 -13.95 29.27 -0.12
CA THR A 224 -13.13 28.46 0.83
C THR A 224 -13.97 27.56 1.73
N ARG A 225 -15.29 27.80 1.82
CA ARG A 225 -16.24 26.91 2.50
C ARG A 225 -16.41 25.56 1.82
N GLN A 226 -16.15 25.48 0.51
CA GLN A 226 -16.26 24.28 -0.32
C GLN A 226 -14.87 23.73 -0.72
N ALA A 227 -13.81 24.11 0.00
CA ALA A 227 -12.45 23.73 -0.35
C ALA A 227 -12.21 22.20 -0.26
N ASP A 228 -12.92 21.51 0.62
CA ASP A 228 -12.92 20.04 0.70
C ASP A 228 -13.49 19.40 -0.57
N ASP A 229 -14.62 19.88 -1.06
CA ASP A 229 -15.26 19.38 -2.27
C ASP A 229 -14.39 19.60 -3.52
N PHE A 230 -13.84 20.81 -3.68
CA PHE A 230 -12.91 21.09 -4.77
C PHE A 230 -11.65 20.25 -4.67
N TYR A 231 -11.11 20.07 -3.46
CA TYR A 231 -9.93 19.23 -3.25
C TYR A 231 -10.18 17.79 -3.70
N LEU A 232 -11.31 17.19 -3.32
CA LEU A 232 -11.65 15.83 -3.72
C LEU A 232 -11.79 15.68 -5.24
N TYR A 233 -12.37 16.66 -5.92
CA TYR A 233 -12.40 16.67 -7.38
C TYR A 233 -11.00 16.70 -8.00
N TYR A 234 -10.11 17.57 -7.52
CA TYR A 234 -8.76 17.68 -8.07
C TYR A 234 -7.81 16.55 -7.67
N ALA A 235 -7.95 16.01 -6.46
CA ALA A 235 -7.18 14.84 -6.01
C ALA A 235 -7.40 13.65 -6.95
N VAL A 236 -8.60 13.53 -7.53
CA VAL A 236 -8.91 12.54 -8.56
C VAL A 236 -8.51 13.05 -9.94
N ALA A 237 -9.07 14.16 -10.40
CA ALA A 237 -8.99 14.56 -11.80
C ALA A 237 -7.55 14.90 -12.23
N ALA A 238 -6.78 15.58 -11.37
CA ALA A 238 -5.37 15.87 -11.62
C ALA A 238 -4.46 14.74 -11.12
N GLY A 239 -4.86 14.04 -10.05
CA GLY A 239 -3.99 13.10 -9.34
C GLY A 239 -4.14 11.63 -9.72
N LEU A 240 -5.20 11.19 -10.42
CA LEU A 240 -5.51 9.77 -10.63
C LEU A 240 -4.31 8.95 -11.10
N TRP A 241 -3.66 9.37 -12.18
CA TRP A 241 -2.52 8.64 -12.74
C TRP A 241 -1.28 8.69 -11.85
N ILE A 242 -1.05 9.81 -11.16
CA ILE A 242 0.08 9.96 -10.25
C ILE A 242 -0.13 9.09 -9.01
N VAL A 243 -1.34 9.07 -8.46
CA VAL A 243 -1.71 8.23 -7.33
C VAL A 243 -1.64 6.75 -7.70
N LEU A 244 -2.11 6.35 -8.90
CA LEU A 244 -1.95 4.98 -9.38
C LEU A 244 -0.46 4.59 -9.52
N ALA A 245 0.36 5.46 -10.08
CA ALA A 245 1.80 5.23 -10.17
C ALA A 245 2.44 5.12 -8.79
N LEU A 246 2.02 5.95 -7.83
CA LEU A 246 2.48 5.91 -6.44
C LEU A 246 2.06 4.62 -5.72
N VAL A 247 0.81 4.18 -5.90
CA VAL A 247 0.31 2.90 -5.37
C VAL A 247 1.10 1.74 -5.95
N ALA A 248 1.30 1.69 -7.26
CA ALA A 248 2.09 0.65 -7.90
C ALA A 248 3.54 0.65 -7.39
N LEU A 249 4.16 1.83 -7.27
CA LEU A 249 5.52 1.99 -6.75
C LEU A 249 5.62 1.52 -5.29
N LEU A 250 4.65 1.86 -4.43
CA LEU A 250 4.62 1.43 -3.04
C LEU A 250 4.43 -0.08 -2.92
N LEU A 251 3.55 -0.68 -3.71
CA LEU A 251 3.38 -2.14 -3.75
C LEU A 251 4.68 -2.82 -4.18
N LEU A 252 5.36 -2.31 -5.20
CA LEU A 252 6.67 -2.84 -5.61
C LEU A 252 7.73 -2.69 -4.52
N LEU A 253 7.76 -1.57 -3.81
CA LEU A 253 8.73 -1.30 -2.74
C LEU A 253 8.52 -2.18 -1.52
N LEU A 254 7.28 -2.26 -1.04
CA LEU A 254 6.92 -2.98 0.17
C LEU A 254 6.94 -4.49 -0.04
N SER A 255 6.67 -4.94 -1.26
CA SER A 255 6.53 -6.37 -1.61
C SER A 255 7.60 -6.87 -2.58
N ALA A 256 8.76 -6.20 -2.64
CA ALA A 256 9.84 -6.50 -3.58
C ALA A 256 10.27 -7.98 -3.63
N HIS A 257 10.27 -8.66 -2.48
CA HIS A 257 10.63 -10.07 -2.39
C HIS A 257 9.63 -10.97 -3.15
N ALA A 258 8.33 -10.71 -2.98
CA ALA A 258 7.29 -11.48 -3.65
C ALA A 258 7.25 -11.28 -5.18
N TYR A 259 7.74 -10.14 -5.65
CA TYR A 259 7.87 -9.84 -7.08
C TYR A 259 9.19 -10.33 -7.69
N GLY A 260 10.03 -11.05 -6.94
CA GLY A 260 11.33 -11.54 -7.43
C GLY A 260 12.35 -10.42 -7.68
N LEU A 261 12.09 -9.22 -7.15
CA LEU A 261 12.98 -8.07 -7.27
C LEU A 261 14.01 -8.01 -6.14
N ALA A 262 13.93 -8.92 -5.15
CA ALA A 262 14.88 -8.99 -4.03
C ALA A 262 16.35 -8.89 -4.48
N PRO A 263 16.83 -9.59 -5.53
CA PRO A 263 18.23 -9.47 -5.96
C PRO A 263 18.63 -8.07 -6.42
N VAL A 264 17.70 -7.30 -7.00
CA VAL A 264 17.93 -5.91 -7.42
C VAL A 264 18.05 -4.99 -6.20
N PHE A 265 17.16 -5.16 -5.23
CA PHE A 265 17.16 -4.37 -3.99
C PHE A 265 18.29 -4.75 -3.04
N ASP A 266 18.71 -6.00 -3.03
CA ASP A 266 19.81 -6.50 -2.21
C ASP A 266 21.16 -6.17 -2.87
N GLY A 267 21.26 -6.26 -4.20
CA GLY A 267 22.46 -5.91 -4.97
C GLY A 267 22.75 -4.40 -5.01
N GLY A 268 21.72 -3.55 -5.07
CA GLY A 268 21.88 -2.09 -4.96
C GLY A 268 21.84 -1.55 -3.52
N GLY A 269 21.56 -2.44 -2.56
CA GLY A 269 21.56 -2.14 -1.13
C GLY A 269 20.67 -0.97 -0.72
N PHE A 270 21.15 -0.22 0.27
CA PHE A 270 20.42 0.90 0.88
C PHE A 270 20.16 2.06 -0.11
N LEU A 271 21.05 2.30 -1.07
CA LEU A 271 20.95 3.44 -1.98
C LEU A 271 19.73 3.36 -2.91
N ILE A 272 19.46 2.19 -3.51
CA ILE A 272 18.27 2.01 -4.36
C ILE A 272 16.98 2.22 -3.57
N LYS A 273 16.93 1.71 -2.32
CA LYS A 273 15.76 1.90 -1.44
C LYS A 273 15.53 3.38 -1.15
N VAL A 274 16.59 4.14 -0.81
CA VAL A 274 16.49 5.59 -0.57
C VAL A 274 16.01 6.32 -1.82
N LEU A 275 16.59 6.04 -2.99
CA LEU A 275 16.19 6.70 -4.24
C LEU A 275 14.73 6.45 -4.60
N LEU A 276 14.22 5.24 -4.40
CA LEU A 276 12.83 4.92 -4.69
C LEU A 276 11.87 5.54 -3.68
N TRP A 277 12.22 5.62 -2.39
CA TRP A 277 11.44 6.38 -1.41
C TRP A 277 11.43 7.88 -1.72
N LEU A 278 12.57 8.44 -2.15
CA LEU A 278 12.64 9.82 -2.62
C LEU A 278 11.78 10.04 -3.87
N ALA A 279 11.75 9.08 -4.80
CA ALA A 279 10.89 9.15 -5.98
C ALA A 279 9.40 9.08 -5.61
N ALA A 280 9.00 8.18 -4.70
CA ALA A 280 7.64 8.09 -4.19
C ALA A 280 7.21 9.39 -3.48
N PHE A 281 8.09 9.93 -2.62
CA PHE A 281 7.87 11.20 -1.96
C PHE A 281 7.76 12.35 -2.98
N GLY A 282 8.67 12.43 -3.94
CA GLY A 282 8.66 13.44 -5.00
C GLY A 282 7.38 13.41 -5.83
N LEU A 283 6.91 12.23 -6.21
CA LEU A 283 5.63 12.06 -6.92
C LEU A 283 4.43 12.55 -6.08
N LEU A 284 4.43 12.23 -4.78
CA LEU A 284 3.39 12.70 -3.87
C LEU A 284 3.40 14.23 -3.72
N MET A 285 4.58 14.82 -3.52
CA MET A 285 4.71 16.28 -3.41
C MET A 285 4.31 16.96 -4.72
N TYR A 286 4.70 16.41 -5.87
CA TYR A 286 4.28 16.91 -7.18
C TYR A 286 2.76 16.87 -7.36
N ASN A 287 2.11 15.78 -6.91
CA ASN A 287 0.65 15.70 -6.90
C ASN A 287 0.02 16.81 -6.04
N PHE A 288 0.53 17.04 -4.82
CA PHE A 288 0.05 18.12 -3.95
C PHE A 288 0.21 19.49 -4.58
N PHE A 289 1.33 19.72 -5.26
CA PHE A 289 1.57 20.96 -5.99
C PHE A 289 0.51 21.18 -7.08
N LEU A 290 0.27 20.20 -7.94
CA LEU A 290 -0.75 20.28 -9.00
C LEU A 290 -2.16 20.53 -8.45
N VAL A 291 -2.52 19.82 -7.37
CA VAL A 291 -3.82 20.00 -6.71
C VAL A 291 -3.92 21.40 -6.11
N SER A 292 -2.87 21.91 -5.46
CA SER A 292 -2.87 23.25 -4.86
C SER A 292 -3.09 24.36 -5.89
N MET A 293 -2.46 24.26 -7.06
CA MET A 293 -2.61 25.25 -8.13
C MET A 293 -4.02 25.24 -8.72
N SER A 294 -4.63 24.05 -8.85
CA SER A 294 -6.02 23.91 -9.27
C SER A 294 -6.99 24.50 -8.25
N LEU A 295 -6.69 24.34 -6.95
CA LEU A 295 -7.49 24.90 -5.87
C LEU A 295 -7.47 26.44 -5.83
N TYR A 296 -6.31 27.08 -6.08
CA TYR A 296 -6.25 28.54 -6.24
C TYR A 296 -7.22 29.01 -7.34
N LYS A 297 -7.21 28.33 -8.49
CA LYS A 297 -8.09 28.65 -9.63
C LYS A 297 -9.57 28.45 -9.31
N ALA A 298 -9.94 27.32 -8.72
CA ALA A 298 -11.34 26.99 -8.42
C ALA A 298 -11.95 27.91 -7.35
N MET A 299 -11.16 28.31 -6.36
CA MET A 299 -11.61 29.23 -5.30
C MET A 299 -11.47 30.71 -5.65
N LEU A 300 -10.95 31.04 -6.84
CA LEU A 300 -10.69 32.41 -7.30
C LEU A 300 -9.75 33.18 -6.34
N ILE A 301 -8.80 32.47 -5.73
CA ILE A 301 -7.77 33.07 -4.88
C ILE A 301 -6.59 33.45 -5.78
N PRO A 302 -6.03 34.68 -5.67
CA PRO A 302 -4.83 35.04 -6.40
C PRO A 302 -3.72 34.03 -6.15
N SER A 303 -3.17 33.44 -7.22
CA SER A 303 -2.05 32.52 -7.10
C SER A 303 -0.81 33.25 -6.57
N PRO A 304 0.07 32.58 -5.82
CA PRO A 304 1.34 33.16 -5.41
C PRO A 304 2.16 33.62 -6.62
N ALA A 305 2.88 34.74 -6.47
CA ALA A 305 3.63 35.39 -7.55
C ALA A 305 4.96 34.68 -7.88
N ALA A 306 5.47 33.85 -6.96
CA ALA A 306 6.65 33.03 -7.15
C ALA A 306 6.28 31.54 -7.10
N GLU A 307 6.89 30.75 -7.98
CA GLU A 307 6.77 29.28 -8.07
C GLU A 307 7.38 28.55 -6.84
N GLU A 308 7.79 29.29 -5.80
CA GLU A 308 8.38 28.72 -4.61
C GLU A 308 7.33 27.98 -3.78
N ILE A 309 7.49 26.65 -3.73
CA ILE A 309 6.63 25.69 -3.03
C ILE A 309 6.40 26.08 -1.56
N LEU A 310 7.36 26.76 -0.92
CA LEU A 310 7.31 27.18 0.49
C LEU A 310 6.31 28.32 0.76
N GLU A 311 6.04 29.18 -0.22
CA GLU A 311 5.06 30.27 -0.06
C GLU A 311 3.63 29.83 -0.36
N ASN A 312 3.48 28.64 -0.95
CA ASN A 312 2.19 28.07 -1.29
C ASN A 312 1.48 27.50 -0.03
N ARG A 313 0.69 28.36 0.61
CA ARG A 313 -0.07 27.99 1.83
C ARG A 313 -1.08 26.86 1.60
N ILE A 314 -1.71 26.79 0.42
CA ILE A 314 -2.65 25.70 0.10
C ILE A 314 -1.90 24.37 0.05
N PHE A 315 -0.75 24.33 -0.62
CA PHE A 315 0.13 23.17 -0.67
C PHE A 315 0.56 22.71 0.73
N LEU A 316 1.03 23.63 1.58
CA LEU A 316 1.41 23.31 2.96
C LEU A 316 0.23 22.72 3.74
N SER A 317 -0.96 23.28 3.56
CA SER A 317 -2.19 22.76 4.18
C SER A 317 -2.51 21.34 3.70
N ILE A 318 -2.35 21.04 2.40
CA ILE A 318 -2.52 19.69 1.84
C ILE A 318 -1.50 18.74 2.46
N ASN A 319 -0.21 19.10 2.41
CA ASN A 319 0.88 18.26 2.89
C ASN A 319 0.71 17.90 4.37
N MET A 320 0.52 18.90 5.24
CA MET A 320 0.39 18.67 6.68
C MET A 320 -0.87 17.87 7.03
N SER A 321 -1.98 18.16 6.36
CA SER A 321 -3.25 17.43 6.57
C SER A 321 -3.13 15.98 6.15
N PHE A 322 -2.50 15.73 5.00
CA PHE A 322 -2.25 14.38 4.52
C PHE A 322 -1.40 13.57 5.50
N TRP A 323 -0.23 14.08 5.90
CA TRP A 323 0.67 13.34 6.77
C TRP A 323 0.08 13.08 8.16
N MET A 324 -0.70 14.02 8.69
CA MET A 324 -1.42 13.83 9.95
C MET A 324 -2.41 12.66 9.84
N VAL A 325 -3.24 12.65 8.81
CA VAL A 325 -4.24 11.59 8.61
C VAL A 325 -3.57 10.26 8.27
N PHE A 326 -2.56 10.28 7.40
CA PHE A 326 -1.82 9.08 7.01
C PHE A 326 -1.13 8.43 8.20
N ALA A 327 -0.47 9.22 9.07
CA ALA A 327 0.16 8.68 10.27
C ALA A 327 -0.84 7.99 11.21
N VAL A 328 -2.03 8.57 11.39
CA VAL A 328 -3.09 7.98 12.22
C VAL A 328 -3.60 6.66 11.61
N LEU A 329 -3.88 6.65 10.30
CA LEU A 329 -4.36 5.47 9.60
C LEU A 329 -3.32 4.34 9.58
N GLU A 330 -2.07 4.67 9.27
CA GLU A 330 -0.97 3.72 9.19
C GLU A 330 -0.65 3.12 10.57
N THR A 331 -0.68 3.94 11.63
CA THR A 331 -0.51 3.45 13.00
C THR A 331 -1.66 2.50 13.39
N GLY A 332 -2.90 2.86 13.04
CA GLY A 332 -4.06 1.99 13.25
C GLY A 332 -3.93 0.66 12.51
N LEU A 333 -3.48 0.69 11.26
CA LEU A 333 -3.20 -0.51 10.46
C LEU A 333 -2.12 -1.38 11.11
N ALA A 334 -1.00 -0.78 11.54
CA ALA A 334 0.09 -1.50 12.20
C ALA A 334 -0.39 -2.24 13.47
N VAL A 335 -1.22 -1.57 14.28
CA VAL A 335 -1.81 -2.18 15.49
C VAL A 335 -2.73 -3.35 15.14
N LEU A 336 -3.56 -3.21 14.09
CA LEU A 336 -4.45 -4.28 13.64
C LEU A 336 -3.66 -5.48 13.09
N CYS A 337 -2.63 -5.24 12.27
CA CYS A 337 -1.76 -6.29 11.76
C CYS A 337 -1.01 -7.01 12.90
N TYR A 338 -0.56 -6.29 13.92
CA TYR A 338 0.04 -6.88 15.10
C TYR A 338 -0.94 -7.73 15.91
N ALA A 339 -2.20 -7.29 16.04
CA ALA A 339 -3.25 -8.09 16.67
C ALA A 339 -3.53 -9.39 15.89
N VAL A 340 -3.56 -9.33 14.56
CA VAL A 340 -3.69 -10.53 13.69
C VAL A 340 -2.52 -11.49 13.91
N TYR A 341 -1.28 -10.99 13.96
CA TYR A 341 -0.11 -11.80 14.29
C TYR A 341 -0.25 -12.52 15.63
N LEU A 342 -0.69 -11.81 16.69
CA LEU A 342 -0.89 -12.42 18.01
C LEU A 342 -1.97 -13.51 17.99
N LEU A 343 -3.08 -13.27 17.28
CA LEU A 343 -4.15 -14.25 17.13
C LEU A 343 -3.67 -15.50 16.41
N GLN A 344 -3.01 -15.36 15.26
CA GLN A 344 -2.47 -16.49 14.48
C GLN A 344 -1.36 -17.24 15.22
N LYS A 345 -0.56 -16.55 16.03
CA LYS A 345 0.45 -17.20 16.87
C LYS A 345 -0.19 -18.04 17.99
N SER A 346 -1.33 -17.58 18.53
CA SER A 346 -2.01 -18.21 19.67
C SER A 346 -2.85 -19.44 19.30
N ILE A 347 -3.41 -19.49 18.08
CA ILE A 347 -4.18 -20.61 17.51
C ILE A 347 -3.23 -21.63 16.94
#